data_AF-A0A557ZXN0-F1
#
_entry.id   AF-A0A557ZXN0-F1
#
_cell.length_a   1.000
_cell.length_b   1.000
_cell.length_c   1.000
_cell.angle_alpha   90.00
_cell.angle_beta   90.00
_cell.angle_gamma   90.00
#
_symmetry.space_group_name_H-M   'P 1'
#
loop_
_entity.id
_entity.type
_entity.pdbx_description
1 polymer ?
#
loop_
_entity_poly.entity_id
_entity_poly.type
_entity_poly.pdbx_seq_one_letter_code
_entity_poly.pdbx_strand_id
1 'polypeptide(L)'
;MPPNTAPATPPAADETGTAEPRSAAEHCAAAEALFARAREIYPTLSSRAVDQDEYRRCFDWARMHLRLAESITAGAGLVLAHRQLLAGDVRLHNTYVSYETQEWTEFLGDRHDTTRRSA
;
A
#
# COMPACT_ATOMS: atom_id res chain seq x y z
N MET A 1 10.18 -56.51 -4.12
CA MET A 1 9.68 -55.39 -3.30
C MET A 1 9.32 -54.25 -4.23
N PRO A 2 8.09 -53.73 -4.22
CA PRO A 2 7.72 -52.59 -5.05
C PRO A 2 8.26 -51.29 -4.45
N PRO A 3 8.62 -50.29 -5.26
CA PRO A 3 9.01 -48.99 -4.74
C PRO A 3 7.78 -48.25 -4.19
N ASN A 4 7.94 -47.66 -3.02
CA ASN A 4 6.98 -46.74 -2.39
C ASN A 4 6.75 -45.54 -3.30
N THR A 5 5.56 -45.45 -3.92
CA THR A 5 5.07 -44.20 -4.50
C THR A 5 4.56 -43.33 -3.35
N ALA A 6 5.40 -42.42 -2.86
CA ALA A 6 4.92 -41.32 -2.02
C ALA A 6 4.01 -40.40 -2.88
N PRO A 7 2.88 -39.91 -2.34
CA PRO A 7 2.05 -38.97 -3.08
C PRO A 7 2.82 -37.67 -3.31
N ALA A 8 2.79 -37.20 -4.55
CA ALA A 8 3.36 -35.91 -4.94
C ALA A 8 2.84 -34.82 -3.99
N THR A 9 3.78 -34.22 -3.26
CA THR A 9 3.55 -32.96 -2.55
C THR A 9 2.96 -31.97 -3.54
N PRO A 10 1.78 -31.38 -3.30
CA PRO A 10 1.29 -30.31 -4.15
C PRO A 10 2.34 -29.19 -4.13
N PRO A 11 2.70 -28.62 -5.29
CA PRO A 11 3.66 -27.54 -5.33
C PRO A 11 3.15 -26.39 -4.45
N ALA A 12 4.04 -25.90 -3.59
CA ALA A 12 3.82 -24.70 -2.82
C ALA A 12 3.33 -23.60 -3.77
N ALA A 13 2.13 -23.12 -3.54
CA ALA A 13 1.62 -21.92 -4.18
C ALA A 13 2.39 -20.74 -3.59
N ASP A 14 3.58 -20.47 -4.13
CA ASP A 14 4.29 -19.21 -3.98
C ASP A 14 5.35 -19.16 -5.07
N GLU A 15 5.09 -18.45 -6.18
CA GLU A 15 6.13 -17.92 -7.09
C GLU A 15 5.54 -17.08 -8.25
N THR A 16 4.62 -16.16 -7.96
CA THR A 16 4.46 -14.95 -8.76
C THR A 16 4.42 -13.78 -7.80
N GLY A 17 5.56 -13.08 -7.68
CA GLY A 17 5.84 -12.09 -6.65
C GLY A 17 4.70 -11.09 -6.40
N THR A 18 3.98 -11.29 -5.30
CA THR A 18 3.10 -10.31 -4.68
C THR A 18 3.91 -9.50 -3.68
N ALA A 19 4.90 -8.75 -4.17
CA ALA A 19 5.51 -7.74 -3.31
C ALA A 19 4.43 -6.71 -2.95
N GLU A 20 4.24 -6.45 -1.65
CA GLU A 20 3.33 -5.39 -1.21
C GLU A 20 3.75 -4.06 -1.86
N PRO A 21 2.81 -3.28 -2.42
CA PRO A 21 3.12 -1.97 -3.00
C PRO A 21 3.85 -1.08 -2.00
N ARG A 22 4.94 -0.44 -2.43
CA ARG A 22 5.79 0.42 -1.59
C ARG A 22 5.79 1.88 -2.02
N SER A 23 5.26 2.18 -3.21
CA SER A 23 5.20 3.53 -3.76
C SER A 23 3.79 3.94 -4.17
N ALA A 24 3.54 5.24 -4.27
CA ALA A 24 2.25 5.77 -4.76
C ALA A 24 1.89 5.19 -6.14
N ALA A 25 2.87 5.09 -7.05
CA ALA A 25 2.66 4.52 -8.39
C ALA A 25 2.24 3.04 -8.33
N GLU A 26 2.87 2.24 -7.48
CA GLU A 26 2.50 0.83 -7.29
C GLU A 26 1.12 0.70 -6.64
N HIS A 27 0.76 1.57 -5.69
CA HIS A 27 -0.59 1.60 -5.14
C HIS A 27 -1.62 2.00 -6.22
N CYS A 28 -1.34 2.96 -7.08
CA CYS A 28 -2.21 3.29 -8.22
C CYS A 28 -2.37 2.10 -9.17
N ALA A 29 -1.28 1.42 -9.55
CA ALA A 29 -1.33 0.22 -10.40
C ALA A 29 -2.16 -0.91 -9.76
N ALA A 30 -2.03 -1.11 -8.44
CA ALA A 30 -2.82 -2.08 -7.71
C ALA A 30 -4.33 -1.73 -7.72
N ALA A 31 -4.67 -0.45 -7.55
CA ALA A 31 -6.05 0.03 -7.66
C ALA A 31 -6.62 -0.19 -9.07
N GLU A 32 -5.84 0.09 -10.12
CA GLU A 32 -6.22 -0.16 -11.51
C GLU A 32 -6.51 -1.64 -11.78
N ALA A 33 -5.67 -2.55 -11.25
CA ALA A 33 -5.89 -3.99 -11.36
C ALA A 33 -7.20 -4.43 -10.68
N LEU A 34 -7.51 -3.86 -9.51
CA LEU A 34 -8.76 -4.13 -8.79
C LEU A 34 -9.99 -3.60 -9.54
N PHE A 35 -9.90 -2.42 -10.14
CA PHE A 35 -10.96 -1.90 -11.01
C PHE A 35 -11.13 -2.74 -12.27
N ALA A 36 -10.03 -3.23 -12.86
CA ALA A 36 -10.10 -4.15 -13.99
C ALA A 36 -10.86 -5.43 -13.63
N ARG A 37 -10.52 -6.05 -12.50
CA ARG A 37 -11.23 -7.22 -11.97
C ARG A 37 -12.71 -6.93 -11.69
N ALA A 38 -13.03 -5.77 -11.11
CA ALA A 38 -14.42 -5.39 -10.87
C ALA A 38 -15.23 -5.27 -12.17
N ARG A 39 -14.62 -4.77 -13.26
CA ARG A 39 -15.27 -4.71 -14.59
C ARG A 39 -15.54 -6.10 -15.17
N GLU A 40 -14.66 -7.07 -14.91
CA GLU A 40 -14.85 -8.46 -15.36
C GLU A 40 -16.00 -9.15 -14.61
N ILE A 41 -16.20 -8.82 -13.32
CA ILE A 41 -17.27 -9.39 -12.47
C ILE A 41 -18.64 -8.75 -12.76
N TYR A 42 -18.65 -7.49 -13.16
CA TYR A 42 -19.88 -6.71 -13.34
C TYR A 42 -21.00 -7.38 -14.17
N PRO A 43 -20.71 -8.09 -15.29
CA PRO A 43 -21.76 -8.73 -16.09
C PRO A 43 -22.51 -9.86 -15.37
N THR A 44 -21.90 -10.52 -14.38
CA THR A 44 -22.51 -11.65 -13.66
C THR A 44 -23.02 -11.28 -12.26
N LEU A 45 -22.87 -10.01 -11.88
CA LEU A 45 -23.18 -9.47 -10.54
C LEU A 45 -24.60 -9.75 -10.05
N SER A 46 -25.60 -9.71 -10.93
CA SER A 46 -27.01 -9.95 -10.59
C SER A 46 -27.35 -11.43 -10.43
N SER A 47 -26.48 -12.33 -10.91
CA SER A 47 -26.75 -13.77 -10.99
C SER A 47 -26.15 -14.57 -9.85
N ARG A 48 -25.14 -14.04 -9.14
CA ARG A 48 -24.38 -14.75 -8.11
C ARG A 48 -24.08 -13.84 -6.93
N ALA A 49 -24.49 -14.24 -5.73
CA ALA A 49 -24.21 -13.48 -4.50
C ALA A 49 -22.70 -13.35 -4.21
N VAL A 50 -21.90 -14.38 -4.56
CA VAL A 50 -20.43 -14.35 -4.43
C VAL A 50 -19.81 -13.23 -5.25
N ASP A 51 -20.32 -13.00 -6.46
CA ASP A 51 -19.83 -11.94 -7.36
C ASP A 51 -20.11 -10.55 -6.77
N GLN A 52 -21.19 -10.37 -6.01
CA GLN A 52 -21.50 -9.10 -5.32
C GLN A 52 -20.49 -8.80 -4.22
N ASP A 53 -20.14 -9.80 -3.41
CA ASP A 53 -19.15 -9.64 -2.34
C ASP A 53 -17.75 -9.38 -2.91
N GLU A 54 -17.37 -10.10 -3.97
CA GLU A 54 -16.08 -9.92 -4.63
C GLU A 54 -15.97 -8.55 -5.32
N TYR A 55 -17.04 -8.12 -6.00
CA TYR A 55 -17.13 -6.80 -6.59
C TYR A 55 -16.97 -5.70 -5.54
N ARG A 56 -17.72 -5.76 -4.44
CA ARG A 56 -17.58 -4.80 -3.33
C ARG A 56 -16.16 -4.78 -2.78
N ARG A 57 -15.58 -5.96 -2.55
CA ARG A 57 -14.20 -6.10 -2.07
C ARG A 57 -13.20 -5.42 -3.01
N CYS A 58 -13.35 -5.57 -4.33
CA CYS A 58 -12.49 -4.89 -5.30
C CYS A 58 -12.52 -3.36 -5.12
N PHE A 59 -13.71 -2.77 -4.96
CA PHE A 59 -13.85 -1.33 -4.75
C PHE A 59 -13.27 -0.86 -3.41
N ASP A 60 -13.49 -1.61 -2.33
CA ASP A 60 -12.99 -1.25 -1.00
C ASP A 60 -11.45 -1.24 -0.98
N TRP A 61 -10.82 -2.27 -1.54
CA TRP A 61 -9.36 -2.32 -1.66
C TRP A 61 -8.82 -1.26 -2.62
N ALA A 62 -9.47 -1.04 -3.77
CA ALA A 62 -9.01 -0.02 -4.71
C ALA A 62 -9.03 1.37 -4.07
N ARG A 63 -10.08 1.68 -3.32
CA ARG A 63 -10.18 2.94 -2.55
C ARG A 63 -9.08 3.05 -1.50
N MET A 64 -8.76 1.96 -0.79
CA MET A 64 -7.66 1.96 0.16
C MET A 64 -6.33 2.26 -0.52
N HIS A 65 -6.03 1.60 -1.64
CA HIS A 65 -4.80 1.85 -2.41
C HIS A 65 -4.69 3.30 -2.87
N LEU A 66 -5.77 3.90 -3.39
CA LEU A 66 -5.77 5.31 -3.80
C LEU A 66 -5.49 6.27 -2.64
N ARG A 67 -6.06 6.01 -1.44
CA ARG A 67 -5.79 6.82 -0.24
C ARG A 67 -4.34 6.74 0.21
N LEU A 68 -3.73 5.56 0.10
CA LEU A 68 -2.30 5.37 0.39
C LEU A 68 -1.44 6.13 -0.63
N ALA A 69 -1.78 6.04 -1.92
CA ALA A 69 -1.09 6.79 -2.97
C ALA A 69 -1.17 8.31 -2.76
N GLU A 70 -2.34 8.85 -2.40
CA GLU A 70 -2.52 10.26 -2.04
C GLU A 70 -1.64 10.67 -0.86
N SER A 71 -1.61 9.85 0.19
CA SER A 71 -0.86 10.14 1.41
C SER A 71 0.65 10.13 1.15
N ILE A 72 1.15 9.17 0.37
CA ILE A 72 2.55 9.10 -0.05
C ILE A 72 2.92 10.33 -0.90
N THR A 73 2.05 10.71 -1.84
CA THR A 73 2.29 11.86 -2.73
C THR A 73 2.30 13.18 -1.95
N ALA A 74 1.35 13.36 -1.02
CA ALA A 74 1.30 14.54 -0.16
C ALA A 74 2.54 14.64 0.73
N GLY A 75 2.97 13.53 1.35
CA GLY A 75 4.18 13.47 2.16
C GLY A 75 5.45 13.80 1.35
N ALA A 76 5.56 13.25 0.13
CA ALA A 76 6.67 13.58 -0.77
C ALA A 76 6.68 15.07 -1.17
N GLY A 77 5.50 15.65 -1.40
CA GLY A 77 5.34 17.08 -1.67
C GLY A 77 5.78 17.96 -0.51
N LEU A 78 5.44 17.59 0.73
CA LEU A 78 5.87 18.30 1.94
C LEU A 78 7.40 18.33 2.08
N VAL A 79 8.04 17.17 1.90
CA VAL A 79 9.52 17.06 1.97
C VAL A 79 10.19 17.91 0.87
N LEU A 80 9.63 17.92 -0.35
CA LEU A 80 10.14 18.74 -1.44
C LEU A 80 10.00 20.24 -1.13
N ALA A 81 8.84 20.67 -0.64
CA ALA A 81 8.61 22.05 -0.24
C ALA A 81 9.55 22.47 0.90
N HIS A 82 9.75 21.59 1.89
CA HIS A 82 10.70 21.82 2.98
C HIS A 82 12.13 22.02 2.45
N ARG A 83 12.60 21.15 1.55
CA ARG A 83 13.93 21.29 0.93
C ARG A 83 14.09 22.58 0.14
N GLN A 84 13.07 23.00 -0.59
CA GLN A 84 13.08 24.26 -1.33
C GLN A 84 13.13 25.46 -0.39
N LEU A 85 12.39 25.42 0.72
CA LEU A 85 12.41 26.44 1.76
C LEU A 85 13.75 26.51 2.52
N LEU A 86 14.47 25.39 2.66
CA LEU A 86 15.83 25.41 3.21
C LEU A 86 16.86 25.97 2.21
N ALA A 87 16.61 25.83 0.91
CA ALA A 87 17.48 26.35 -0.14
C ALA A 87 17.31 27.86 -0.39
N GLY A 88 16.12 28.41 -0.15
CA GLY A 88 15.87 29.86 -0.10
C GLY A 88 16.01 30.39 1.32
N ASP A 89 16.58 31.58 1.54
CA ASP A 89 16.77 32.16 2.89
C ASP A 89 15.42 32.66 3.52
N VAL A 90 14.41 31.79 3.62
CA VAL A 90 13.06 32.09 4.12
C VAL A 90 12.88 31.49 5.51
N ARG A 91 13.42 32.19 6.51
CA ARG A 91 13.45 31.76 7.93
C ARG A 91 12.08 31.63 8.60
N LEU A 92 11.01 32.13 7.99
CA LEU A 92 9.67 32.23 8.61
C LEU A 92 8.72 31.06 8.30
N HIS A 93 8.90 30.32 7.19
CA HIS A 93 8.10 29.12 6.89
C HIS A 93 8.75 27.82 7.39
N ASN A 94 9.96 27.93 7.93
CA ASN A 94 10.72 26.81 8.46
C ASN A 94 10.06 26.22 9.72
N THR A 95 9.39 27.04 10.55
CA THR A 95 8.88 26.57 11.86
C THR A 95 7.75 25.55 11.75
N TYR A 96 6.72 25.79 10.93
CA TYR A 96 5.55 24.91 10.89
C TYR A 96 5.82 23.61 10.14
N VAL A 97 6.53 23.68 9.00
CA VAL A 97 6.88 22.50 8.22
C VAL A 97 7.92 21.64 8.94
N SER A 98 8.90 22.25 9.62
CA SER A 98 9.86 21.50 10.45
C SER A 98 9.19 20.87 11.66
N TYR A 99 8.22 21.56 12.27
CA TYR A 99 7.45 21.02 13.39
C TYR A 99 6.65 19.79 12.96
N GLU A 100 5.85 19.89 11.89
CA GLU A 100 5.13 18.73 11.34
C GLU A 100 6.09 17.60 10.93
N THR A 101 7.20 17.91 10.27
CA THR A 101 8.19 16.89 9.87
C THR A 101 8.79 16.19 11.10
N GLN A 102 9.05 16.92 12.19
CA GLN A 102 9.54 16.36 13.44
C GLN A 102 8.50 15.43 14.08
N GLU A 103 7.26 15.88 14.24
CA GLU A 103 6.17 15.08 14.81
C GLU A 103 5.94 13.77 14.02
N TRP A 104 5.97 13.85 12.68
CA TRP A 104 5.89 12.65 11.84
C TRP A 104 7.10 11.72 11.98
N THR A 105 8.30 12.28 12.12
CA THR A 105 9.53 11.49 12.31
C THR A 105 9.52 10.78 13.65
N GLU A 106 9.10 11.46 14.73
CA GLU A 106 8.96 10.88 16.06
C GLU A 106 7.89 9.80 16.09
N PHE A 107 6.71 10.06 15.52
CA PHE A 107 5.62 9.08 15.44
C PHE A 107 6.02 7.81 14.68
N LEU A 108 6.70 7.95 13.53
CA LEU A 108 7.19 6.81 12.76
C LEU A 108 8.31 6.07 13.51
N GLY A 109 9.23 6.82 14.13
CA GLY A 109 10.29 6.27 14.98
C GLY A 109 9.73 5.39 16.10
N ASP A 110 8.79 5.91 16.89
CA ASP A 110 8.17 5.19 18.01
C ASP A 110 7.45 3.91 17.59
N ARG A 111 6.86 3.88 16.39
CA ARG A 111 6.19 2.68 15.87
C ARG A 111 7.17 1.65 15.32
N HIS A 112 8.26 2.09 14.68
CA HIS A 112 9.29 1.19 14.16
C HIS A 112 10.27 0.70 15.24
N ASP A 113 10.42 1.41 16.36
CA ASP A 113 11.21 0.99 17.53
C ASP A 113 10.44 0.05 18.49
N THR A 114 9.20 -0.35 18.16
CA THR A 114 8.47 -1.38 18.92
C THR A 114 9.22 -2.71 18.99
N THR A 115 10.08 -3.01 18.02
CA THR A 115 11.00 -4.15 18.04
C THR A 115 12.08 -4.06 19.13
N ARG A 116 12.38 -2.87 19.66
CA ARG A 116 13.39 -2.64 20.70
C ARG A 116 12.82 -2.65 22.11
N ARG A 117 11.50 -2.41 22.28
CA ARG A 117 10.81 -2.44 23.58
C ARG A 117 10.41 -3.84 24.06
N SER A 118 10.60 -4.87 23.24
CA SER A 118 10.25 -6.26 23.56
C SER A 118 11.46 -7.14 23.95
N ALA A 119 12.63 -6.55 24.21
CA ALA A 119 13.84 -7.25 24.67
C ALA A 119 14.15 -6.92 26.13
#